data_AF-A0A534L5T0-F1
#
_entry.id   AF-A0A534L5T0-F1
#
_cell.length_a   1.000
_cell.length_b   1.000
_cell.length_c   1.000
_cell.angle_alpha   90.00
_cell.angle_beta   90.00
_cell.angle_gamma   90.00
#
_symmetry.space_group_name_H-M   'P 1'
#
loop_
_entity.id
_entity.type
_entity.pdbx_description
1 polymer ?
#
loop_
_entity_poly.entity_id
_entity_poly.type
_entity_poly.pdbx_seq_one_letter_code
_entity_poly.pdbx_strand_id
1 'polypeptide(L)'
;MENFRRKHIANRQFVGYRFSRVRRLSAAGFSFGFALRNDSLPGIIEAPEVVGYAFVEPANSALHRDLVERRNGAVHRLASMSRRMGCPFELHADGAVAAVRHRSVRAVPDELFALVASDFLMLCYQPLRAAGFLERVTKATTGPG
;
A
#
# COMPACT_ATOMS: atom_id res chain seq x y z
N MET A 1 -12.99 1.12 8.97
CA MET A 1 -12.21 -0.03 8.43
C MET A 1 -13.01 -1.34 8.40
N GLU A 2 -14.25 -1.37 8.90
CA GLU A 2 -15.02 -2.59 9.22
C GLU A 2 -15.19 -3.62 8.09
N ASN A 3 -14.91 -3.25 6.83
CA ASN A 3 -15.10 -4.14 5.68
C ASN A 3 -13.81 -4.61 5.00
N PHE A 4 -12.63 -4.33 5.56
CA PHE A 4 -11.37 -4.89 5.08
C PHE A 4 -10.91 -6.02 5.99
N ARG A 5 -10.66 -7.20 5.43
CA ARG A 5 -10.07 -8.31 6.18
C ARG A 5 -8.65 -7.92 6.57
N ARG A 6 -8.39 -7.89 7.88
CA ARG A 6 -7.05 -7.70 8.45
C ARG A 6 -6.33 -9.04 8.56
N LYS A 7 -5.10 -9.12 8.06
CA LYS A 7 -4.22 -10.28 8.21
C LYS A 7 -2.85 -9.80 8.67
N HIS A 8 -2.33 -10.42 9.73
CA HIS A 8 -0.92 -10.26 10.12
C HIS A 8 -0.04 -11.10 9.19
N ILE A 9 1.06 -10.51 8.71
CA ILE A 9 2.06 -11.17 7.88
C ILE A 9 3.37 -11.07 8.65
N ALA A 10 4.02 -12.20 8.89
CA ALA A 10 5.36 -12.26 9.45
C ALA A 10 6.13 -13.34 8.69
N ASN A 11 7.09 -12.92 7.87
CA ASN A 11 7.98 -13.81 7.14
C ASN A 11 9.36 -13.15 6.98
N ARG A 12 10.29 -13.82 6.29
CA ARG A 12 11.68 -13.34 6.12
C ARG A 12 11.82 -12.04 5.31
N GLN A 13 10.79 -11.65 4.55
CA GLN A 13 10.79 -10.51 3.64
C GLN A 13 10.02 -9.32 4.22
N PHE A 14 8.92 -9.59 4.94
CA PHE A 14 8.00 -8.57 5.41
C PHE A 14 7.37 -8.94 6.76
N VAL A 15 7.24 -7.95 7.64
CA VAL A 15 6.44 -8.05 8.86
C VAL A 15 5.47 -6.88 8.95
N GLY A 16 4.19 -7.15 9.21
CA GLY A 16 3.17 -6.10 9.31
C GLY A 16 1.75 -6.59 9.10
N TYR A 17 0.86 -5.67 8.76
CA TYR A 17 -0.57 -5.95 8.57
C TYR A 17 -1.01 -5.61 7.16
N ARG A 18 -1.80 -6.52 6.59
CA ARG A 18 -2.47 -6.37 5.31
C ARG A 18 -3.97 -6.21 5.52
N PHE A 19 -4.55 -5.23 4.84
CA PHE A 19 -5.98 -4.93 4.83
C PHE A 19 -6.49 -5.14 3.41
N SER A 20 -7.33 -6.16 3.22
CA SER A 20 -7.76 -6.58 1.88
C SER A 20 -9.27 -6.73 1.75
N ARG A 21 -9.79 -6.45 0.55
CA ARG A 21 -11.08 -6.93 0.08
C ARG A 21 -10.89 -7.87 -1.10
N VAL A 22 -11.77 -8.87 -1.22
CA VAL A 22 -11.71 -9.90 -2.24
C VAL A 22 -12.96 -9.84 -3.11
N ARG A 23 -12.80 -9.98 -4.42
CA ARG A 23 -13.87 -10.18 -5.41
C ARG A 23 -13.45 -11.34 -6.32
N ARG A 24 -14.18 -12.46 -6.26
CA ARG A 24 -13.83 -13.71 -6.95
C ARG A 24 -12.39 -14.13 -6.62
N LEU A 25 -11.52 -14.22 -7.63
CA LEU A 25 -10.11 -14.61 -7.53
C LEU A 25 -9.17 -13.40 -7.40
N SER A 26 -9.70 -12.18 -7.25
CA SER A 26 -8.91 -10.95 -7.15
C SER A 26 -9.03 -10.32 -5.77
N ALA A 27 -7.96 -9.68 -5.30
CA ALA A 27 -7.90 -8.97 -4.04
C ALA A 27 -7.31 -7.57 -4.24
N ALA A 28 -7.82 -6.59 -3.50
CA ALA A 28 -7.27 -5.24 -3.50
C ALA A 28 -7.24 -4.67 -2.09
N GLY A 29 -6.29 -3.78 -1.83
CA GLY A 29 -6.19 -3.14 -0.53
C GLY A 29 -4.84 -2.48 -0.30
N PHE A 30 -4.44 -2.41 0.97
CA PHE A 30 -3.21 -1.78 1.39
C PHE A 30 -2.57 -2.55 2.55
N SER A 31 -1.29 -2.30 2.79
CA SER A 31 -0.54 -2.88 3.89
C SER A 31 0.38 -1.84 4.53
N PHE A 32 0.66 -2.06 5.80
CA PHE A 32 1.62 -1.30 6.59
C PHE A 32 2.55 -2.25 7.32
N GLY A 33 3.84 -1.93 7.38
CA GLY A 33 4.81 -2.77 8.07
C GLY A 33 6.24 -2.42 7.74
N PHE A 34 7.09 -3.44 7.77
CA PHE A 34 8.52 -3.32 7.50
C PHE A 34 8.94 -4.31 6.43
N ALA A 35 9.61 -3.80 5.41
CA ALA A 35 10.39 -4.59 4.47
C ALA A 35 11.74 -4.92 5.11
N LEU A 36 12.05 -6.21 5.26
CA LEU A 36 13.22 -6.71 5.99
C LEU A 36 14.39 -7.07 5.07
N ARG A 37 14.17 -7.04 3.75
CA ARG A 37 15.17 -7.36 2.73
C ARG A 37 15.02 -6.42 1.54
N ASN A 38 16.13 -6.19 0.85
CA ASN A 38 16.13 -5.52 -0.45
C ASN A 38 15.27 -6.32 -1.44
N ASP A 39 14.63 -5.61 -2.35
CA ASP A 39 13.75 -6.17 -3.39
C ASP A 39 12.51 -6.91 -2.86
N SER A 40 12.22 -6.84 -1.55
CA SER A 40 11.02 -7.43 -0.96
C SER A 40 9.72 -6.77 -1.44
N LEU A 41 9.81 -5.49 -1.82
CA LEU A 41 8.78 -4.69 -2.49
C LEU A 41 9.48 -3.77 -3.51
N PRO A 42 8.74 -3.27 -4.53
CA PRO A 42 9.28 -2.26 -5.44
C PRO A 42 9.85 -1.05 -4.69
N GLY A 43 11.03 -0.57 -5.12
CA GLY A 43 11.72 0.60 -4.55
C GLY A 43 12.61 0.30 -3.33
N ILE A 44 12.48 -0.87 -2.70
CA ILE A 44 13.24 -1.19 -1.48
C ILE A 44 14.68 -1.60 -1.80
N ILE A 45 15.62 -0.73 -1.47
CA ILE A 45 17.06 -0.94 -1.72
C ILE A 45 17.92 -0.81 -0.44
N GLU A 46 17.37 -0.24 0.64
CA GLU A 46 18.10 0.03 1.89
C GLU A 46 17.38 -0.57 3.10
N ALA A 47 17.05 -1.87 3.03
CA ALA A 47 16.38 -2.56 4.12
C ALA A 47 17.21 -2.55 5.44
N PRO A 48 16.55 -2.51 6.62
CA PRO A 48 15.10 -2.52 6.81
C PRO A 48 14.45 -1.17 6.52
N GLU A 49 13.26 -1.23 5.92
CA GLU A 49 12.48 -0.04 5.59
C GLU A 49 11.07 -0.14 6.18
N VAL A 50 10.57 0.95 6.77
CA VAL A 50 9.15 1.08 7.09
C VAL A 50 8.39 1.38 5.80
N VAL A 51 7.27 0.70 5.57
CA VAL A 51 6.55 0.76 4.30
C VAL A 51 5.04 0.88 4.49
N GLY A 52 4.42 1.67 3.62
CA GLY A 52 2.99 1.60 3.32
C GLY A 52 2.81 1.36 1.83
N TYR A 53 2.00 0.38 1.45
CA TYR A 53 1.76 0.11 0.02
C TYR A 53 0.31 -0.22 -0.28
N ALA A 54 -0.12 0.10 -1.49
CA ALA A 54 -1.38 -0.31 -2.08
C ALA A 54 -1.14 -1.45 -3.08
N PHE A 55 -2.01 -2.46 -3.08
CA PHE A 55 -1.91 -3.61 -3.97
C PHE A 55 -3.24 -3.94 -4.64
N VAL A 56 -3.15 -4.54 -5.82
CA VAL A 56 -4.25 -5.20 -6.53
C VAL A 56 -3.72 -6.47 -7.18
N GLU A 57 -4.23 -7.62 -6.76
CA GLU A 57 -3.77 -8.94 -7.15
C GLU A 57 -4.91 -9.75 -7.81
N PRO A 58 -4.62 -10.56 -8.85
CA PRO A 58 -3.36 -10.55 -9.60
C PRO A 58 -3.23 -9.28 -10.46
N ALA A 59 -2.00 -8.94 -10.83
CA ALA A 59 -1.73 -7.91 -11.83
C ALA A 59 -2.43 -8.25 -13.16
N ASN A 60 -2.78 -7.24 -13.96
CA ASN A 60 -3.50 -7.38 -15.24
C ASN A 60 -4.92 -7.97 -15.15
N SER A 61 -5.41 -8.31 -13.95
CA SER A 61 -6.82 -8.69 -13.75
C SER A 61 -7.77 -7.55 -14.10
N ALA A 62 -9.05 -7.85 -14.34
CA ALA A 62 -10.04 -6.79 -14.56
C ALA A 62 -10.09 -5.78 -13.40
N LEU A 63 -9.93 -6.26 -12.16
CA LEU A 63 -9.86 -5.41 -10.97
C LEU A 63 -8.61 -4.51 -10.98
N HIS A 64 -7.46 -5.05 -11.40
CA HIS A 64 -6.21 -4.30 -11.54
C HIS A 64 -6.34 -3.21 -12.61
N ARG A 65 -6.85 -3.54 -13.80
CA ARG A 65 -7.13 -2.56 -14.87
C ARG A 65 -8.04 -1.42 -14.39
N ASP A 66 -9.06 -1.75 -13.60
CA ASP A 66 -10.02 -0.77 -13.07
C ASP A 66 -9.40 0.15 -12.01
N LEU A 67 -8.58 -0.38 -11.11
CA LEU A 67 -8.05 0.34 -9.95
C LEU A 67 -6.68 0.98 -10.18
N VAL A 68 -5.87 0.40 -11.07
CA VAL A 68 -4.47 0.74 -11.29
C VAL A 68 -4.27 1.42 -12.63
N GLU A 69 -4.61 0.79 -13.76
CA GLU A 69 -4.26 1.30 -15.10
C GLU A 69 -5.10 2.50 -15.56
N ARG A 70 -6.36 2.58 -15.13
CA ARG A 70 -7.22 3.71 -15.49
C ARG A 70 -6.65 5.01 -14.93
N ARG A 71 -6.56 6.05 -15.77
CA ARG A 71 -6.04 7.39 -15.39
C ARG A 71 -6.71 8.02 -14.15
N ASN A 72 -7.97 7.69 -13.89
CA ASN A 72 -8.73 8.12 -12.71
C ASN A 72 -8.96 7.00 -11.67
N GLY A 73 -8.20 5.91 -11.79
CA GLY A 73 -8.19 4.75 -10.91
C GLY A 73 -7.74 5.11 -9.49
N ALA A 74 -8.04 4.23 -8.55
CA ALA A 74 -7.75 4.45 -7.13
C ALA A 74 -6.26 4.73 -6.88
N VAL A 75 -5.36 4.02 -7.57
CA VAL A 75 -3.92 4.14 -7.38
C VAL A 75 -3.36 5.43 -7.99
N HIS A 76 -3.77 5.82 -9.20
CA HIS A 76 -3.35 7.11 -9.77
C HIS A 76 -3.81 8.31 -8.92
N ARG A 77 -5.03 8.25 -8.35
CA ARG A 77 -5.49 9.29 -7.42
C ARG A 77 -4.68 9.30 -6.13
N LEU A 78 -4.32 8.13 -5.59
CA LEU A 78 -3.43 8.02 -4.43
C LEU A 78 -2.07 8.66 -4.72
N ALA A 79 -1.42 8.32 -5.82
CA ALA A 79 -0.14 8.89 -6.22
C ALA A 79 -0.22 10.42 -6.45
N SER A 80 -1.30 10.89 -7.09
CA SER A 80 -1.50 12.33 -7.29
C SER A 80 -1.77 13.07 -5.97
N MET A 81 -2.57 12.51 -5.08
CA MET A 81 -2.95 13.15 -3.82
C MET A 81 -1.76 13.16 -2.84
N SER A 82 -1.05 12.04 -2.71
CA SER A 82 0.13 11.92 -1.85
C SER A 82 1.22 12.92 -2.21
N ARG A 83 1.47 13.17 -3.51
CA ARG A 83 2.37 14.23 -3.97
C ARG A 83 1.93 15.63 -3.53
N ARG A 84 0.64 15.95 -3.65
CA ARG A 84 0.09 17.25 -3.21
C ARG A 84 0.19 17.45 -1.69
N MET A 85 0.19 16.37 -0.93
CA MET A 85 0.27 16.37 0.53
C MET A 85 1.71 16.31 1.06
N GLY A 86 2.73 16.25 0.19
CA GLY A 86 4.14 16.18 0.61
C GLY A 86 4.59 14.82 1.14
N CYS A 87 3.79 13.76 0.93
CA CYS A 87 4.09 12.39 1.40
C CYS A 87 3.93 11.37 0.25
N PRO A 88 4.72 11.49 -0.84
CA PRO A 88 4.48 10.81 -2.10
C PRO A 88 4.51 9.28 -1.98
N PHE A 89 3.58 8.64 -2.68
CA PHE A 89 3.68 7.23 -3.03
C PHE A 89 4.25 7.11 -4.45
N GLU A 90 5.26 6.28 -4.61
CA GLU A 90 5.80 5.86 -5.90
C GLU A 90 4.82 4.92 -6.59
N LEU A 91 4.64 5.09 -7.90
CA LEU A 91 3.67 4.33 -8.70
C LEU A 91 4.38 3.20 -9.44
N HIS A 92 3.86 1.98 -9.32
CA HIS A 92 4.35 0.78 -10.00
C HIS A 92 3.18 0.08 -10.71
N ALA A 93 2.69 0.69 -11.79
CA ALA A 93 1.42 0.29 -12.41
C ALA A 93 1.42 -1.15 -12.97
N ASP A 94 2.58 -1.67 -13.37
CA ASP A 94 2.71 -2.99 -13.99
C ASP A 94 2.66 -4.15 -12.98
N GLY A 95 2.83 -3.84 -11.70
CA GLY A 95 2.92 -4.82 -10.62
C GLY A 95 1.62 -5.02 -9.85
N ALA A 96 1.57 -6.11 -9.10
CA ALA A 96 0.53 -6.35 -8.10
C ALA A 96 0.59 -5.33 -6.95
N VAL A 97 1.80 -4.95 -6.54
CA VAL A 97 2.04 -3.82 -5.64
C VAL A 97 2.11 -2.57 -6.50
N ALA A 98 1.04 -1.77 -6.45
CA ALA A 98 0.78 -0.73 -7.44
C ALA A 98 1.24 0.65 -6.98
N ALA A 99 1.36 0.88 -5.67
CA ALA A 99 1.96 2.09 -5.14
C ALA A 99 2.65 1.83 -3.80
N VAL A 100 3.85 2.37 -3.61
CA VAL A 100 4.68 2.16 -2.41
C VAL A 100 5.16 3.50 -1.87
N ARG A 101 5.11 3.66 -0.56
CA ARG A 101 5.89 4.68 0.15
C ARG A 101 6.74 3.95 1.17
N HIS A 102 8.02 4.25 1.19
CA HIS A 102 8.98 3.62 2.08
C HIS A 102 9.98 4.63 2.64
N ARG A 103 10.65 4.23 3.72
CA ARG A 103 11.75 4.97 4.33
C ARG A 103 12.67 3.99 5.03
N SER A 104 13.97 4.08 4.78
CA SER A 104 14.94 3.31 5.55
C SER A 104 14.90 3.70 7.03
N VAL A 105 14.87 2.68 7.88
CA VAL A 105 14.96 2.80 9.34
C VAL A 105 16.26 2.19 9.85
N ARG A 106 17.18 1.81 8.96
CA ARG A 106 18.44 1.14 9.29
C ARG A 106 19.34 1.94 10.24
N ALA A 107 19.34 3.26 10.08
CA ALA A 107 20.17 4.18 10.88
C ALA A 107 19.38 4.87 12.00
N VAL A 108 18.11 4.48 12.23
CA VAL A 108 17.28 5.06 13.29
C VAL A 108 17.68 4.42 14.61
N PRO A 109 18.04 5.20 15.66
CA PRO A 109 18.31 4.67 16.98
C PRO A 109 17.10 3.92 17.55
N ASP A 110 17.33 2.86 18.32
CA ASP A 110 16.29 1.99 18.85
C ASP A 110 15.27 2.77 19.70
N GLU A 111 15.71 3.79 20.43
CA GLU A 111 14.85 4.63 21.27
C GLU A 111 13.86 5.47 20.46
N LEU A 112 14.21 5.80 19.22
CA LEU A 112 13.40 6.63 18.31
C LEU A 112 12.61 5.79 17.30
N PHE A 113 12.94 4.51 17.16
CA PHE A 113 12.39 3.62 16.14
C PHE A 113 10.86 3.61 16.11
N ALA A 114 10.23 3.39 17.26
CA ALA A 114 8.77 3.31 17.36
C ALA A 114 8.08 4.63 16.97
N LEU A 115 8.69 5.78 17.34
CA LEU A 115 8.17 7.11 17.02
C LEU A 115 8.27 7.38 15.51
N VAL A 116 9.45 7.16 14.92
CA VAL A 116 9.70 7.37 13.49
C VAL A 116 8.81 6.48 12.62
N ALA A 117 8.67 5.21 12.99
CA ALA A 117 7.81 4.28 12.27
C ALA A 117 6.33 4.67 12.38
N SER A 118 5.86 5.04 13.57
CA SER A 118 4.47 5.42 13.79
C SER A 118 4.09 6.70 13.03
N ASP A 119 4.92 7.74 13.11
CA ASP A 119 4.73 8.99 12.34
C ASP A 119 4.67 8.70 10.84
N PHE A 120 5.63 7.92 10.34
CA PHE A 120 5.66 7.54 8.94
C PHE A 120 4.37 6.82 8.51
N LEU A 121 3.89 5.85 9.30
CA LEU A 121 2.68 5.09 8.98
C LEU A 121 1.40 5.94 9.05
N MET A 122 1.33 6.89 10.00
CA MET A 122 0.25 7.86 10.05
C MET A 122 0.21 8.73 8.79
N LEU A 123 1.38 9.21 8.32
CA LEU A 123 1.50 9.98 7.09
C LEU A 123 1.16 9.14 5.84
N CYS A 124 1.38 7.81 5.85
CA CYS A 124 0.92 6.94 4.77
C CYS A 124 -0.60 6.81 4.71
N TYR A 125 -1.29 6.83 5.85
CA TYR A 125 -2.74 6.62 5.89
C TYR A 125 -3.54 7.84 5.39
N GLN A 126 -3.01 9.05 5.55
CA GLN A 126 -3.69 10.28 5.16
C GLN A 126 -4.00 10.34 3.64
N PRO A 127 -3.05 10.08 2.71
CA PRO A 127 -3.35 10.04 1.28
C PRO A 127 -4.33 8.94 0.87
N LEU A 128 -4.29 7.76 1.52
CA LEU A 128 -5.24 6.68 1.25
C LEU A 128 -6.68 7.13 1.50
N ARG A 129 -6.90 7.87 2.60
CA ARG A 129 -8.20 8.47 2.90
C ARG A 129 -8.54 9.62 1.95
N ALA A 130 -7.64 10.60 1.80
CA ALA A 130 -7.90 11.79 0.99
C ALA A 130 -8.14 11.48 -0.50
N ALA A 131 -7.48 10.46 -1.03
CA ALA A 131 -7.69 10.00 -2.41
C ALA A 131 -9.00 9.21 -2.60
N GLY A 132 -9.74 8.91 -1.52
CA GLY A 132 -10.91 8.05 -1.54
C GLY A 132 -10.57 6.64 -2.02
N PHE A 133 -9.42 6.11 -1.60
CA PHE A 133 -8.90 4.81 -2.04
C PHE A 133 -9.78 3.68 -1.48
N LEU A 134 -10.11 3.74 -0.19
CA LEU A 134 -10.87 2.69 0.51
C LEU A 134 -12.28 2.54 -0.06
N GLU A 135 -12.92 3.65 -0.40
CA GLU A 135 -14.26 3.72 -1.00
C GLU A 135 -14.25 3.13 -2.40
N ARG A 136 -13.20 3.42 -3.20
CA ARG A 136 -13.05 2.87 -4.56
C ARG A 136 -12.79 1.38 -4.55
N VAL A 137 -11.88 0.90 -3.69
CA VAL A 137 -11.63 -0.53 -3.51
C VAL A 137 -12.91 -1.22 -3.05
N THR A 138 -13.66 -0.62 -2.12
CA THR A 138 -14.97 -1.15 -1.69
C THR A 138 -15.95 -1.22 -2.86
N LYS A 139 -16.14 -0.14 -3.61
CA LYS A 139 -17.05 -0.12 -4.78
C LYS A 139 -16.66 -1.18 -5.82
N ALA A 140 -15.37 -1.29 -6.14
CA ALA A 140 -14.85 -2.23 -7.13
C ALA A 140 -14.93 -3.70 -6.68
N THR A 141 -15.05 -3.96 -5.37
CA THR A 141 -15.15 -5.32 -4.81
C THR A 141 -16.56 -5.72 -4.35
N THR A 142 -17.52 -4.79 -4.34
CA THR A 142 -18.92 -5.05 -3.95
C THR A 142 -19.89 -5.15 -5.14
N GLY A 143 -19.54 -4.62 -6.32
CA GLY A 143 -20.45 -4.60 -7.48
C GLY A 143 -20.82 -6.00 -8.02
N PRO A 144 -22.00 -6.15 -8.68
CA PRO A 144 -22.42 -7.42 -9.27
C PRO A 144 -21.36 -7.94 -10.23
N GLY A 145 -21.09 -9.24 -10.10
CA GLY A 145 -20.04 -9.96 -10.82
C GLY A 145 -20.36 -10.14 -12.29
#